data_AF-A0A508B751-F1
#
_entry.id   AF-A0A508B751-F1
#
_cell.length_a   1.000
_cell.length_b   1.000
_cell.length_c   1.000
_cell.angle_alpha   90.00
_cell.angle_beta   90.00
_cell.angle_gamma   90.00
#
_symmetry.space_group_name_H-M   'P 1'
#
loop_
_entity.id
_entity.type
_entity.pdbx_description
1 polymer ?
#
loop_
_entity_poly.entity_id
_entity_poly.type
_entity_poly.pdbx_seq_one_letter_code
_entity_poly.pdbx_strand_id
1 'polypeptide(L)'
;MHSRRRQATSTAADPLRFRPRSRRLAAATAMLVAALAVGCDGAGSPVADTGGRDAAASRPISSVLAIGEVQGVRGRSPYMGEEVRVEGVVTADFSGDAGLGGVYLQDAGDGNPASSDAIFVLVGRDAPFRDQLRRGARVGVTGRVIEFDSGGQVRLTALMPDAVEQLGLGEVDATELRTPPADWERFEGMRVRIAAPLTVASLADLDRHGEILVSFDGRMWQPAERAAPGSD
;
A
#
# COMPACT_ATOMS: atom_id res chain seq x y z
N MET A 1 57.59 8.27 1.68
CA MET A 1 56.23 8.45 1.10
C MET A 1 55.39 7.23 1.45
N HIS A 2 54.23 7.39 2.08
CA HIS A 2 53.27 6.30 2.34
C HIS A 2 51.87 6.78 1.97
N SER A 3 51.17 6.00 1.14
CA SER A 3 49.88 6.39 0.57
C SER A 3 48.71 5.91 1.42
N ARG A 4 47.78 6.82 1.78
CA ARG A 4 46.52 6.44 2.43
C ARG A 4 45.55 5.89 1.38
N ARG A 5 45.34 4.57 1.33
CA ARG A 5 44.17 4.00 0.65
C ARG A 5 42.92 4.39 1.44
N ARG A 6 41.95 5.04 0.76
CA ARG A 6 40.60 5.24 1.31
C ARG A 6 39.83 3.93 1.19
N GLN A 7 39.10 3.55 2.24
CA GLN A 7 38.05 2.55 2.14
C GLN A 7 36.82 3.19 1.47
N ALA A 8 36.12 2.43 0.64
CA ALA A 8 34.81 2.79 0.11
C ALA A 8 33.81 1.75 0.61
N THR A 9 32.85 2.18 1.44
CA THR A 9 31.79 1.33 1.96
C THR A 9 30.70 1.18 0.91
N SER A 10 30.54 -0.03 0.37
CA SER A 10 29.47 -0.34 -0.58
C SER A 10 28.16 -0.60 0.17
N THR A 11 27.31 0.42 0.29
CA THR A 11 25.96 0.27 0.84
C THR A 11 25.12 -0.56 -0.13
N ALA A 12 24.59 -1.69 0.32
CA ALA A 12 23.66 -2.49 -0.47
C ALA A 12 22.31 -1.78 -0.59
N ALA A 13 21.74 -1.73 -1.79
CA ALA A 13 20.40 -1.22 -2.04
C ALA A 13 19.38 -2.36 -2.07
N ASP A 14 18.22 -2.14 -1.46
CA ASP A 14 17.16 -3.14 -1.29
C ASP A 14 16.34 -3.30 -2.60
N PRO A 15 16.09 -4.51 -3.14
CA PRO A 15 15.40 -4.68 -4.42
C PRO A 15 13.88 -4.87 -4.27
N LEU A 16 13.09 -4.03 -4.95
CA LEU A 16 11.62 -4.09 -4.86
C LEU A 16 10.97 -5.35 -5.47
N ARG A 17 9.77 -5.64 -4.95
CA ARG A 17 8.88 -6.74 -5.31
C ARG A 17 7.73 -6.23 -6.19
N PHE A 18 7.39 -6.94 -7.27
CA PHE A 18 6.22 -6.65 -8.10
C PHE A 18 5.56 -7.93 -8.63
N ARG A 19 4.23 -7.97 -8.76
CA ARG A 19 3.44 -9.20 -8.94
C ARG A 19 2.21 -9.03 -9.83
N PRO A 20 1.95 -9.98 -10.75
CA PRO A 20 0.57 -10.35 -11.08
C PRO A 20 0.31 -11.86 -11.30
N ARG A 21 -0.61 -12.44 -10.51
CA ARG A 21 -1.53 -13.60 -10.75
C ARG A 21 -0.97 -14.87 -11.45
N SER A 22 -1.22 -16.11 -10.99
CA SER A 22 -2.10 -16.67 -9.92
C SER A 22 -1.69 -18.17 -9.67
N ARG A 23 -2.45 -19.20 -9.21
CA ARG A 23 -3.90 -19.48 -9.14
C ARG A 23 -4.20 -20.78 -8.32
N ARG A 24 -5.09 -20.72 -7.29
CA ARG A 24 -5.75 -21.87 -6.57
C ARG A 24 -4.81 -22.75 -5.70
N LEU A 25 -5.25 -23.43 -4.61
CA LEU A 25 -6.60 -23.68 -4.04
C LEU A 25 -6.55 -23.99 -2.52
N ALA A 26 -7.60 -23.64 -1.76
CA ALA A 26 -7.92 -24.05 -0.36
C ALA A 26 -6.94 -23.60 0.76
N ALA A 27 -7.35 -23.40 2.02
CA ALA A 27 -8.63 -23.66 2.70
C ALA A 27 -9.08 -22.45 3.57
N ALA A 28 -10.35 -22.43 4.00
CA ALA A 28 -10.93 -21.32 4.77
C ALA A 28 -11.21 -21.70 6.24
N THR A 29 -10.88 -20.79 7.16
CA THR A 29 -11.28 -20.84 8.58
C THR A 29 -11.73 -19.45 9.02
N ALA A 30 -13.03 -19.17 8.93
CA ALA A 30 -13.60 -17.91 9.39
C ALA A 30 -14.02 -18.00 10.87
N MET A 31 -13.45 -17.16 11.74
CA MET A 31 -13.99 -16.98 13.09
C MET A 31 -15.22 -16.07 13.04
N LEU A 32 -16.39 -16.67 13.15
CA LEU A 32 -17.66 -15.94 13.32
C LEU A 32 -17.85 -15.60 14.81
N VAL A 33 -17.71 -14.32 15.17
CA VAL A 33 -18.06 -13.83 16.51
C VAL A 33 -19.51 -13.34 16.49
N ALA A 34 -20.44 -14.20 16.90
CA ALA A 34 -21.85 -13.85 17.06
C ALA A 34 -22.08 -13.20 18.44
N ALA A 35 -22.38 -11.90 18.47
CA ALA A 35 -22.75 -11.19 19.69
C ALA A 35 -24.20 -11.51 20.10
N LEU A 36 -24.37 -12.35 21.13
CA LEU A 36 -25.68 -12.62 21.73
C LEU A 36 -26.13 -11.47 22.62
N ALA A 37 -27.03 -10.63 22.11
CA ALA A 37 -27.70 -9.60 22.89
C ALA A 37 -28.77 -10.23 23.82
N VAL A 38 -28.38 -10.59 25.05
CA VAL A 38 -29.34 -10.95 26.11
C VAL A 38 -29.85 -9.66 26.76
N GLY A 39 -31.06 -9.26 26.40
CA GLY A 39 -31.80 -8.22 27.12
C GLY A 39 -32.60 -8.83 28.28
N CYS A 40 -32.41 -8.30 29.49
CA CYS A 40 -33.32 -8.47 30.62
C CYS A 40 -33.48 -7.11 31.31
N ASP A 41 -34.72 -6.73 31.63
CA ASP A 41 -35.06 -5.38 32.08
C ASP A 41 -34.55 -5.06 33.49
N GLY A 42 -34.10 -3.82 33.68
CA GLY A 42 -33.79 -3.22 34.97
C GLY A 42 -34.49 -1.87 35.09
N ALA A 43 -35.67 -1.83 35.71
CA ALA A 43 -36.46 -0.61 35.84
C ALA A 43 -35.82 0.39 36.82
N GLY A 44 -35.57 1.62 36.35
CA GLY A 44 -35.05 2.72 37.16
C GLY A 44 -35.60 4.07 36.67
N SER A 45 -36.25 4.81 37.58
CA SER A 45 -36.89 6.11 37.28
C SER A 45 -35.85 7.23 37.03
N PRO A 46 -36.22 8.30 36.30
CA PRO A 46 -35.23 9.22 35.73
C PRO A 46 -34.64 10.20 36.75
N VAL A 47 -33.35 10.46 36.59
CA VAL A 47 -32.69 11.68 37.08
C VAL A 47 -32.36 12.52 35.85
N ALA A 48 -32.80 13.79 35.85
CA ALA A 48 -32.41 14.73 34.81
C ALA A 48 -30.99 15.25 35.08
N ASP A 49 -30.06 15.00 34.16
CA ASP A 49 -28.78 15.69 34.10
C ASP A 49 -28.70 16.49 32.80
N THR A 50 -28.51 17.80 32.90
CA THR A 50 -28.38 18.72 31.77
C THR A 50 -26.95 18.70 31.20
N GLY A 51 -26.45 17.50 30.91
CA GLY A 51 -25.14 17.25 30.31
C GLY A 51 -25.20 17.40 28.78
N GLY A 52 -25.03 18.62 28.28
CA GLY A 52 -24.92 18.90 26.84
C GLY A 52 -23.73 18.17 26.21
N ARG A 53 -24.00 17.03 25.57
CA ARG A 53 -23.06 16.39 24.64
C ARG A 53 -23.30 16.96 23.26
N ASP A 54 -22.51 17.96 22.90
CA ASP A 54 -22.37 18.35 21.49
C ASP A 54 -22.02 17.09 20.70
N ALA A 55 -22.92 16.68 19.80
CA ALA A 55 -22.58 15.71 18.79
C ALA A 55 -21.42 16.31 17.98
N ALA A 56 -20.28 15.63 17.96
CA ALA A 56 -19.10 16.12 17.25
C ALA A 56 -19.45 16.29 15.77
N ALA A 57 -19.76 17.52 15.37
CA ALA A 57 -20.24 17.82 14.04
C ALA A 57 -19.09 17.57 13.07
N SER A 58 -19.18 16.47 12.31
CA SER A 58 -18.24 16.14 11.24
C SER A 58 -18.11 17.37 10.35
N ARG A 59 -16.95 18.02 10.40
CA ARG A 59 -16.64 19.15 9.53
C ARG A 59 -16.73 18.60 8.11
N PRO A 60 -17.50 19.22 7.19
CA PRO A 60 -17.57 18.72 5.83
C PRO A 60 -16.16 18.72 5.24
N ILE A 61 -15.68 17.56 4.81
CA ILE A 61 -14.39 17.41 4.13
C ILE A 61 -14.53 18.03 2.74
N SER A 62 -14.38 19.35 2.70
CA SER A 62 -14.66 20.20 1.55
C SER A 62 -13.47 20.36 0.60
N SER A 63 -12.28 19.91 1.02
CA SER A 63 -11.07 19.81 0.20
C SER A 63 -10.77 18.36 -0.12
N VAL A 64 -10.60 18.05 -1.42
CA VAL A 64 -9.89 16.85 -1.86
C VAL A 64 -8.39 17.08 -1.58
N LEU A 65 -7.73 16.13 -0.93
CA LEU A 65 -6.28 16.11 -0.74
C LEU A 65 -5.61 15.32 -1.86
N ALA A 66 -4.35 15.65 -2.18
CA ALA A 66 -3.54 14.79 -3.03
C ALA A 66 -3.09 13.55 -2.25
N ILE A 67 -2.93 12.42 -2.95
CA ILE A 67 -2.58 11.15 -2.33
C ILE A 67 -1.16 11.20 -1.73
N GLY A 68 -0.25 11.94 -2.36
CA GLY A 68 1.09 12.22 -1.82
C GLY A 68 1.08 12.97 -0.48
N GLU A 69 0.14 13.90 -0.27
CA GLU A 69 -0.05 14.58 1.03
C GLU A 69 -0.54 13.61 2.10
N VAL A 70 -1.48 12.72 1.75
CA VAL A 70 -2.04 11.71 2.65
C VAL A 70 -1.01 10.64 3.03
N GLN A 71 -0.14 10.24 2.10
CA GLN A 71 0.99 9.35 2.38
C GLN A 71 2.07 10.03 3.23
N GLY A 72 2.49 11.23 2.82
CA GLY A 72 3.70 11.87 3.33
C GLY A 72 4.99 11.30 2.73
N VAL A 73 6.13 11.75 3.26
CA VAL A 73 7.47 11.51 2.69
C VAL A 73 8.22 10.35 3.35
N ARG A 74 7.86 9.98 4.59
CA ARG A 74 8.44 8.85 5.35
C ARG A 74 7.73 8.63 6.68
N GLY A 75 7.63 7.38 7.10
CA GLY A 75 7.23 7.01 8.47
C GLY A 75 5.72 6.89 8.66
N ARG A 76 5.10 7.81 9.41
CA ARG A 76 3.65 7.84 9.63
C ARG A 76 3.00 8.90 8.76
N SER A 77 1.78 8.62 8.31
CA SER A 77 0.95 9.61 7.63
C SER A 77 0.68 10.80 8.55
N PRO A 78 0.78 12.05 8.06
CA PRO A 78 0.37 13.23 8.83
C PRO A 78 -1.15 13.28 9.09
N TYR A 79 -1.93 12.38 8.47
CA TYR A 79 -3.37 12.23 8.62
C TYR A 79 -3.77 10.93 9.36
N MET A 80 -2.83 10.19 9.97
CA MET A 80 -3.12 8.90 10.62
C MET A 80 -4.30 8.99 11.62
N GLY A 81 -5.40 8.28 11.34
CA GLY A 81 -6.62 8.25 12.15
C GLY A 81 -7.68 9.28 11.77
N GLU A 82 -7.32 10.31 11.00
CA GLU A 82 -8.24 11.31 10.46
C GLU A 82 -9.08 10.76 9.30
N GLU A 83 -10.19 11.44 9.02
CA GLU A 83 -11.04 11.18 7.86
C GLU A 83 -10.67 12.17 6.74
N VAL A 84 -10.41 11.64 5.54
CA VAL A 84 -9.95 12.42 4.38
C VAL A 84 -10.79 12.11 3.14
N ARG A 85 -10.73 12.99 2.14
CA ARG A 85 -11.19 12.70 0.77
C ARG A 85 -10.03 12.81 -0.20
N VAL A 86 -9.86 11.80 -1.05
CA VAL A 86 -8.93 11.80 -2.19
C VAL A 86 -9.69 11.49 -3.48
N GLU A 87 -9.16 11.88 -4.63
CA GLU A 87 -9.66 11.47 -5.94
C GLU A 87 -8.54 10.88 -6.80
N GLY A 88 -8.79 9.77 -7.48
CA GLY A 88 -7.77 9.11 -8.29
C GLY A 88 -8.34 8.05 -9.24
N VAL A 89 -7.45 7.33 -9.90
CA VAL A 89 -7.77 6.20 -10.78
C VAL A 89 -7.32 4.90 -10.13
N VAL A 90 -8.17 3.87 -10.18
CA VAL A 90 -7.81 2.54 -9.68
C VAL A 90 -6.80 1.89 -10.62
N THR A 91 -5.53 1.79 -10.20
CA THR A 91 -4.43 1.25 -11.02
C THR A 91 -4.31 -0.27 -10.90
N ALA A 92 -4.70 -0.86 -9.76
CA ALA A 92 -4.70 -2.30 -9.57
C ALA A 92 -5.82 -2.79 -8.61
N ASP A 93 -6.55 -3.83 -9.03
CA ASP A 93 -7.62 -4.45 -8.26
C ASP A 93 -7.15 -5.80 -7.67
N PHE A 94 -7.06 -5.85 -6.33
CA PHE A 94 -6.77 -7.02 -5.51
C PHE A 94 -7.93 -7.34 -4.53
N SER A 95 -9.16 -6.93 -4.85
CA SER A 95 -10.33 -7.06 -3.97
C SER A 95 -10.95 -8.46 -3.93
N GLY A 96 -10.63 -9.34 -4.89
CA GLY A 96 -11.15 -10.71 -4.99
C GLY A 96 -10.68 -11.65 -3.87
N ASP A 97 -11.34 -12.80 -3.71
CA ASP A 97 -11.21 -13.70 -2.53
C ASP A 97 -9.79 -14.23 -2.24
N ALA A 98 -8.86 -14.13 -3.20
CA ALA A 98 -7.45 -14.52 -3.07
C ALA A 98 -6.49 -13.36 -3.39
N GLY A 99 -6.93 -12.13 -3.11
CA GLY A 99 -6.16 -10.90 -3.23
C GLY A 99 -5.77 -10.31 -1.86
N LEU A 100 -5.56 -9.00 -1.83
CA LEU A 100 -5.12 -8.23 -0.65
C LEU A 100 -6.30 -7.60 0.11
N GLY A 101 -7.55 -7.84 -0.30
CA GLY A 101 -8.73 -7.24 0.32
C GLY A 101 -8.89 -5.75 0.02
N GLY A 102 -8.39 -5.28 -1.13
CA GLY A 102 -8.40 -3.87 -1.50
C GLY A 102 -7.91 -3.59 -2.92
N VAL A 103 -7.78 -2.31 -3.25
CA VAL A 103 -7.30 -1.81 -4.55
C VAL A 103 -6.23 -0.74 -4.36
N TYR A 104 -5.38 -0.51 -5.35
CA TYR A 104 -4.50 0.66 -5.39
C TYR A 104 -5.17 1.78 -6.18
N LEU A 105 -5.22 2.96 -5.56
CA LEU A 105 -5.67 4.22 -6.14
C LEU A 105 -4.45 5.13 -6.35
N GLN A 106 -4.34 5.79 -7.50
CA GLN A 106 -3.27 6.75 -7.80
C GLN A 106 -3.86 8.00 -8.45
N ASP A 107 -3.34 9.18 -8.12
CA ASP A 107 -3.80 10.47 -8.66
C ASP A 107 -2.78 11.09 -9.63
N ALA A 108 -2.79 12.42 -9.77
CA ALA A 108 -1.83 13.17 -10.59
C ALA A 108 -0.57 13.61 -9.83
N GLY A 109 -0.49 13.33 -8.52
CA GLY A 109 0.59 13.66 -7.61
C GLY A 109 0.51 15.05 -6.97
N ASP A 110 1.19 15.18 -5.83
CA ASP A 110 1.33 16.43 -5.06
C ASP A 110 2.48 17.33 -5.58
N GLY A 111 3.26 16.84 -6.54
CA GLY A 111 4.44 17.51 -7.10
C GLY A 111 5.72 17.35 -6.27
N ASN A 112 5.67 16.65 -5.14
CA ASN A 112 6.81 16.33 -4.29
C ASN A 112 7.38 14.94 -4.66
N PRO A 113 8.56 14.87 -5.30
CA PRO A 113 9.14 13.60 -5.76
C PRO A 113 9.63 12.67 -4.63
N ALA A 114 9.36 12.99 -3.36
CA ALA A 114 9.67 12.14 -2.22
C ALA A 114 8.41 11.54 -1.54
N SER A 115 7.20 11.94 -1.95
CA SER A 115 5.95 11.26 -1.62
C SER A 115 5.73 10.03 -2.53
N SER A 116 4.71 9.21 -2.23
CA SER A 116 4.10 8.31 -3.22
C SER A 116 2.71 8.84 -3.60
N ASP A 117 2.43 8.96 -4.89
CA ASP A 117 1.13 9.45 -5.40
C ASP A 117 0.03 8.35 -5.40
N ALA A 118 0.29 7.20 -4.76
CA ALA A 118 -0.60 6.06 -4.70
C ALA A 118 -0.85 5.58 -3.25
N ILE A 119 -2.06 5.07 -3.00
CA ILE A 119 -2.49 4.56 -1.69
C ILE A 119 -3.33 3.29 -1.85
N PHE A 120 -3.24 2.41 -0.85
CA PHE A 120 -4.07 1.22 -0.78
C PHE A 120 -5.44 1.55 -0.18
N VAL A 121 -6.52 1.10 -0.82
CA VAL A 121 -7.90 1.36 -0.43
C VAL A 121 -8.56 0.03 -0.09
N LEU A 122 -8.99 -0.14 1.17
CA LEU A 122 -9.64 -1.36 1.63
C LEU A 122 -10.98 -1.58 0.93
N VAL A 123 -11.23 -2.82 0.52
CA VAL A 123 -12.49 -3.27 -0.06
C VAL A 123 -12.91 -4.57 0.62
N GLY A 124 -13.69 -4.41 1.69
CA GLY A 124 -14.33 -5.52 2.38
C GLY A 124 -15.14 -6.40 1.41
N ARG A 125 -15.31 -7.67 1.77
CA ARG A 125 -15.97 -8.66 0.91
C ARG A 125 -17.37 -8.20 0.49
N ASP A 126 -18.12 -7.70 1.46
CA ASP A 126 -19.52 -7.30 1.34
C ASP A 126 -19.68 -5.76 1.24
N ALA A 127 -18.62 -5.03 0.86
CA ALA A 127 -18.63 -3.57 0.75
C ALA A 127 -19.56 -3.10 -0.38
N PRO A 128 -20.52 -2.19 -0.14
CA PRO A 128 -21.53 -1.81 -1.14
C PRO A 128 -20.95 -1.04 -2.34
N PHE A 129 -19.80 -0.38 -2.15
CA PHE A 129 -19.07 0.32 -3.20
C PHE A 129 -18.13 -0.58 -4.03
N ARG A 130 -18.04 -1.88 -3.72
CA ARG A 130 -17.08 -2.81 -4.32
C ARG A 130 -17.06 -2.79 -5.84
N ASP A 131 -18.21 -2.61 -6.49
CA ASP A 131 -18.31 -2.63 -7.96
C ASP A 131 -17.88 -1.33 -8.64
N GLN A 132 -17.78 -0.23 -7.90
CA GLN A 132 -17.22 1.03 -8.38
C GLN A 132 -15.69 0.97 -8.51
N LEU A 133 -15.03 0.20 -7.63
CA LEU A 133 -13.58 0.08 -7.52
C LEU A 133 -13.04 -1.01 -8.48
N ARG A 134 -13.12 -0.72 -9.79
CA ARG A 134 -12.52 -1.53 -10.87
C ARG A 134 -11.34 -0.79 -11.51
N ARG A 135 -10.33 -1.52 -11.97
CA ARG A 135 -9.17 -0.94 -12.67
C ARG A 135 -9.63 -0.03 -13.81
N GLY A 136 -9.14 1.22 -13.84
CA GLY A 136 -9.51 2.24 -14.83
C GLY A 136 -10.74 3.08 -14.47
N ALA A 137 -11.44 2.78 -13.36
CA ALA A 137 -12.43 3.70 -12.80
C ALA A 137 -11.71 4.90 -12.16
N ARG A 138 -12.20 6.11 -12.44
CA ARG A 138 -11.87 7.32 -11.67
C ARG A 138 -12.88 7.42 -10.53
N VAL A 139 -12.41 7.59 -9.30
CA VAL A 139 -13.26 7.59 -8.10
C VAL A 139 -12.83 8.66 -7.11
N GLY A 140 -13.80 9.18 -6.36
CA GLY A 140 -13.57 9.88 -5.10
C GLY A 140 -13.77 8.91 -3.94
N VAL A 141 -12.83 8.89 -3.00
CA VAL A 141 -12.89 8.05 -1.80
C VAL A 141 -12.86 8.96 -0.59
N THR A 142 -13.91 8.91 0.23
CA THR A 142 -13.93 9.51 1.57
C THR A 142 -13.80 8.40 2.60
N GLY A 143 -12.85 8.52 3.51
CA GLY A 143 -12.66 7.52 4.55
C GLY A 143 -11.48 7.78 5.48
N ARG A 144 -11.33 6.90 6.47
CA ARG A 144 -10.30 7.03 7.51
C ARG A 144 -8.93 6.55 7.03
N VAL A 145 -7.89 7.34 7.32
CA VAL A 145 -6.50 6.93 7.13
C VAL A 145 -6.09 5.98 8.25
N ILE A 146 -5.55 4.83 7.88
CA ILE A 146 -5.03 3.80 8.78
C ILE A 146 -3.62 3.40 8.37
N GLU A 147 -2.87 2.79 9.28
CA GLU A 147 -1.54 2.24 9.00
C GLU A 147 -1.43 0.79 9.46
N PHE A 148 -0.98 -0.09 8.56
CA PHE A 148 -0.62 -1.46 8.89
C PHE A 148 0.85 -1.54 9.28
N ASP A 149 1.15 -1.99 10.49
CA ASP A 149 2.51 -2.21 10.98
C ASP A 149 2.85 -3.71 10.89
N SER A 150 3.84 -4.07 10.08
CA SER A 150 4.26 -5.46 9.87
C SER A 150 5.37 -5.91 10.83
N GLY A 151 5.53 -5.24 11.97
CA GLY A 151 6.53 -5.59 12.99
C GLY A 151 7.76 -4.68 13.00
N GLY A 152 7.60 -3.40 12.64
CA GLY A 152 8.59 -2.35 12.90
C GLY A 152 9.57 -2.00 11.77
N GLN A 153 9.43 -2.56 10.56
CA GLN A 153 10.23 -2.16 9.39
C GLN A 153 9.40 -1.79 8.15
N VAL A 154 8.24 -2.40 7.93
CA VAL A 154 7.31 -2.04 6.84
C VAL A 154 6.03 -1.50 7.45
N ARG A 155 5.69 -0.26 7.06
CA ARG A 155 4.40 0.38 7.33
C ARG A 155 3.69 0.59 6.00
N LEU A 156 2.40 0.30 5.92
CA LEU A 156 1.57 0.63 4.76
C LEU A 156 0.45 1.58 5.20
N THR A 157 0.44 2.80 4.67
CA THR A 157 -0.71 3.70 4.78
C THR A 157 -1.83 3.21 3.88
N ALA A 158 -3.06 3.20 4.39
CA ALA A 158 -4.24 2.80 3.64
C ALA A 158 -5.46 3.64 4.01
N LEU A 159 -6.46 3.64 3.13
CA LEU A 159 -7.79 4.18 3.41
C LEU A 159 -8.76 3.05 3.74
N MET A 160 -9.54 3.24 4.81
CA MET A 160 -10.74 2.49 5.12
C MET A 160 -11.95 3.32 4.66
N PRO A 161 -12.62 3.00 3.53
CA PRO A 161 -13.65 3.87 2.97
C PRO A 161 -14.95 3.85 3.76
N ASP A 162 -15.44 5.04 4.08
CA ASP A 162 -16.79 5.28 4.60
C ASP A 162 -17.75 5.59 3.43
N ALA A 163 -17.25 6.24 2.37
CA ALA A 163 -17.97 6.45 1.12
C ALA A 163 -17.05 6.39 -0.12
N VAL A 164 -17.60 5.95 -1.25
CA VAL A 164 -16.95 5.98 -2.57
C VAL A 164 -17.94 6.52 -3.59
N GLU A 165 -17.43 7.35 -4.49
CA GLU A 165 -18.16 8.02 -5.56
C GLU A 165 -17.49 7.71 -6.89
N GLN A 166 -18.24 7.25 -7.89
CA GLN A 166 -17.70 7.00 -9.22
C GLN A 166 -17.71 8.28 -10.07
N LEU A 167 -16.52 8.74 -10.45
CA LEU A 167 -16.27 9.97 -11.19
C LEU A 167 -15.98 9.70 -12.68
N GLY A 168 -16.38 8.53 -13.18
CA GLY A 168 -16.19 8.07 -14.56
C GLY A 168 -15.01 7.11 -14.72
N LEU A 169 -14.32 7.22 -15.86
CA LEU A 169 -13.11 6.46 -16.18
C LEU A 169 -11.90 7.38 -16.22
N GLY A 170 -10.71 6.82 -16.06
CA GLY A 170 -9.44 7.54 -16.20
C GLY A 170 -8.28 6.58 -16.39
N GLU A 171 -7.13 7.14 -16.78
CA GLU A 171 -5.86 6.44 -16.87
C GLU A 171 -4.78 7.26 -16.15
N VAL A 172 -3.73 6.57 -15.69
CA VAL A 172 -2.54 7.18 -15.07
C VAL A 172 -1.32 6.58 -15.75
N ASP A 173 -0.42 7.43 -16.24
CA ASP A 173 0.80 7.00 -16.92
C ASP A 173 1.73 6.19 -16.01
N ALA A 174 2.49 5.28 -16.62
CA ALA A 174 3.40 4.42 -15.86
C ALA A 174 4.78 5.07 -15.69
N THR A 175 5.17 5.37 -14.45
CA THR A 175 6.48 5.97 -14.12
C THR A 175 7.62 5.07 -14.61
N GLU A 176 8.46 5.58 -15.50
CA GLU A 176 9.49 4.78 -16.16
C GLU A 176 10.78 4.67 -15.33
N LEU A 177 11.16 3.44 -14.97
CA LEU A 177 12.37 3.14 -14.21
C LEU A 177 13.41 2.43 -15.09
N ARG A 178 14.55 3.09 -15.35
CA ARG A 178 15.66 2.54 -16.19
C ARG A 178 16.85 2.01 -15.40
N THR A 179 16.88 2.28 -14.10
CA THR A 179 17.90 1.87 -13.13
C THR A 179 17.18 1.55 -11.81
N PRO A 180 17.77 0.80 -10.88
CA PRO A 180 17.22 0.72 -9.53
C PRO A 180 17.23 2.13 -8.90
N PRO A 181 16.11 2.62 -8.36
CA PRO A 181 16.09 3.79 -7.51
C PRO A 181 17.00 3.63 -6.28
N ALA A 182 17.56 4.75 -5.80
CA ALA A 182 18.26 4.78 -4.51
C ALA A 182 17.29 4.71 -3.31
N ASP A 183 16.02 5.02 -3.56
CA ASP A 183 14.90 4.84 -2.64
C ASP A 183 13.66 4.44 -3.46
N TRP A 184 12.93 3.45 -2.95
CA TRP A 184 11.73 2.87 -3.56
C TRP A 184 10.44 3.20 -2.80
N GLU A 185 10.52 3.72 -1.56
CA GLU A 185 9.37 4.09 -0.70
C GLU A 185 8.47 5.11 -1.44
N ARG A 186 9.11 6.10 -2.05
CA ARG A 186 8.57 7.09 -3.00
C ARG A 186 7.92 6.55 -4.30
N PHE A 187 7.72 5.24 -4.41
CA PHE A 187 7.00 4.57 -5.50
C PHE A 187 6.02 3.50 -4.98
N GLU A 188 5.78 3.40 -3.67
CA GLU A 188 4.91 2.36 -3.09
C GLU A 188 3.49 2.44 -3.67
N GLY A 189 3.00 1.34 -4.23
CA GLY A 189 1.67 1.26 -4.84
C GLY A 189 1.52 1.96 -6.21
N MET A 190 2.49 2.78 -6.63
CA MET A 190 2.43 3.50 -7.91
C MET A 190 2.52 2.54 -9.10
N ARG A 191 1.87 2.92 -10.20
CA ARG A 191 2.00 2.25 -11.49
C ARG A 191 3.39 2.55 -12.09
N VAL A 192 4.37 1.69 -11.82
CA VAL A 192 5.71 1.77 -12.43
C VAL A 192 5.82 0.90 -13.70
N ARG A 193 6.76 1.26 -14.59
CA ARG A 193 7.23 0.42 -15.70
C ARG A 193 8.74 0.36 -15.67
N ILE A 194 9.32 -0.82 -15.41
CA ILE A 194 10.76 -1.04 -15.60
C ILE A 194 11.04 -1.09 -17.10
N ALA A 195 12.02 -0.31 -17.54
CA ALA A 195 12.40 -0.09 -18.93
C ALA A 195 13.90 -0.35 -19.15
N ALA A 196 14.37 -1.43 -18.52
CA ALA A 196 15.74 -1.91 -18.55
C ALA A 196 15.73 -3.42 -18.80
N PRO A 197 16.82 -4.01 -19.33
CA PRO A 197 17.00 -5.46 -19.29
C PRO A 197 17.04 -5.91 -17.82
N LEU A 198 16.30 -6.96 -17.50
CA LEU A 198 16.32 -7.61 -16.18
C LEU A 198 16.75 -9.07 -16.34
N THR A 199 17.66 -9.53 -15.49
CA THR A 199 18.03 -10.94 -15.38
C THR A 199 17.38 -11.53 -14.13
N VAL A 200 16.69 -12.67 -14.27
CA VAL A 200 16.17 -13.41 -13.10
C VAL A 200 17.36 -14.02 -12.35
N ALA A 201 17.48 -13.67 -11.06
CA ALA A 201 18.55 -14.13 -10.18
C ALA A 201 18.09 -15.23 -9.22
N SER A 202 16.80 -15.28 -8.84
CA SER A 202 16.23 -16.37 -8.04
C SER A 202 14.72 -16.53 -8.23
N LEU A 203 14.26 -17.77 -8.11
CA LEU A 203 12.84 -18.16 -8.03
C LEU A 203 12.50 -18.81 -6.66
N ALA A 204 13.42 -18.77 -5.69
CA ALA A 204 13.34 -19.57 -4.45
C ALA A 204 12.11 -19.25 -3.56
N ASP A 205 11.50 -18.08 -3.76
CA ASP A 205 10.32 -17.58 -3.04
C ASP A 205 9.05 -17.56 -3.90
N LEU A 206 9.10 -18.05 -5.14
CA LEU A 206 7.96 -18.05 -6.06
C LEU A 206 6.79 -18.89 -5.54
N ASP A 207 7.05 -20.07 -4.96
CA ASP A 207 5.98 -20.97 -4.50
C ASP A 207 5.37 -20.54 -3.15
N ARG A 208 6.16 -19.87 -2.29
CA ARG A 208 5.71 -19.41 -0.95
C ARG A 208 5.13 -18.00 -0.97
N HIS A 209 5.87 -17.08 -1.60
CA HIS A 209 5.64 -15.65 -1.55
C HIS A 209 5.38 -15.05 -2.94
N GLY A 210 5.32 -15.87 -4.01
CA GLY A 210 4.95 -15.43 -5.36
C GLY A 210 5.87 -14.36 -5.92
N GLU A 211 7.14 -14.38 -5.53
CA GLU A 211 8.16 -13.38 -5.79
C GLU A 211 9.30 -13.96 -6.61
N ILE A 212 9.96 -13.10 -7.39
CA ILE A 212 11.19 -13.41 -8.13
C ILE A 212 12.23 -12.35 -7.81
N LEU A 213 13.48 -12.77 -7.61
CA LEU A 213 14.59 -11.82 -7.50
C LEU A 213 15.11 -11.51 -8.90
N VAL A 214 15.24 -10.23 -9.23
CA VAL A 214 15.74 -9.74 -10.52
C VAL A 214 16.92 -8.79 -10.32
N SER A 215 17.79 -8.74 -11.33
CA SER A 215 19.01 -7.92 -11.37
C SER A 215 18.99 -7.02 -12.60
N PHE A 216 19.31 -5.74 -12.40
CA PHE A 216 19.55 -4.78 -13.49
C PHE A 216 20.95 -4.97 -14.11
N ASP A 217 21.95 -5.35 -13.30
CA ASP A 217 23.37 -5.48 -13.70
C ASP A 217 23.70 -6.84 -14.36
N GLY A 218 22.73 -7.45 -15.04
CA GLY A 218 22.87 -8.77 -15.66
C GLY A 218 22.86 -9.93 -14.66
N ARG A 219 23.51 -11.05 -15.02
CA ARG A 219 23.57 -12.25 -14.17
C ARG A 219 24.30 -11.96 -12.85
N MET A 220 23.59 -12.21 -11.75
CA MET A 220 24.20 -12.34 -10.42
C MET A 220 25.01 -13.64 -10.35
N TRP A 221 26.19 -13.60 -9.73
CA TRP A 221 27.10 -14.72 -9.60
C TRP A 221 27.34 -15.05 -8.12
N GLN A 222 27.34 -16.33 -7.77
CA GLN A 222 27.81 -16.78 -6.46
C GLN A 222 29.35 -16.73 -6.42
N PRO A 223 30.00 -16.44 -5.28
CA PRO A 223 31.45 -16.32 -5.20
C PRO A 223 32.20 -17.54 -5.76
N ALA A 224 31.73 -18.75 -5.43
CA ALA A 224 32.31 -20.02 -5.89
C ALA A 224 32.15 -20.30 -7.41
N GLU A 225 31.36 -19.51 -8.15
CA GLU A 225 31.30 -19.59 -9.62
C GLU A 225 32.42 -18.78 -10.30
N ARG A 226 33.12 -17.92 -9.55
CA ARG A 226 34.12 -16.98 -10.08
C ARG A 226 35.48 -17.01 -9.36
N ALA A 227 35.51 -17.50 -8.12
CA ALA A 227 36.68 -17.59 -7.27
C ALA A 227 36.86 -19.03 -6.76
N ALA A 228 38.10 -19.44 -6.50
CA ALA A 228 38.38 -20.73 -5.88
C ALA A 228 38.15 -20.64 -4.36
N PRO A 229 37.80 -21.74 -3.67
CA PRO A 229 37.75 -21.75 -2.21
C PRO A 229 39.11 -21.34 -1.61
N GLY A 230 39.15 -20.18 -0.95
CA GLY A 230 40.35 -19.65 -0.31
C GLY A 230 41.23 -18.72 -1.16
N SER A 231 40.75 -18.21 -2.30
CA SER A 231 41.36 -17.04 -2.95
C SER A 231 40.76 -15.73 -2.42
N ASP A 232 41.60 -14.70 -2.25
CA ASP A 232 41.22 -13.31 -1.90
C ASP A 232 40.33 -12.62 -2.96
#